data_AF-A0A2H3FDY8-F1
#
_entry.id   AF-A0A2H3FDY8-F1
#
_cell.length_a   1.000
_cell.length_b   1.000
_cell.length_c   1.000
_cell.angle_alpha   90.00
_cell.angle_beta   90.00
_cell.angle_gamma   90.00
#
_symmetry.space_group_name_H-M   'P 1'
#
loop_
_entity.id
_entity.type
_entity.pdbx_description
1 polymer ?
#
loop_
_entity_poly.entity_id
_entity_poly.type
_entity_poly.pdbx_seq_one_letter_code
_entity_poly.pdbx_strand_id
1 'polypeptide(L)'
;MDNIESKLGKELVQNSEFQVVVTLPAIWPPYARYRMEQAVEVSGIRSPRPCGNTTVCFISEPQAAALANMHDFRDTSTVKAGDTMVICDAGGGTVDLVNGMVESTDPFVVEEWVEGEGELCGGVFLDEEFLELIKGKVTPGSWPSAIGLSSDEIWSVYNPIISKIEALIGHQINAVQKKCRRTTIYIVLVGGFGRSPYLFSRLKTTFNATVLRSKGDKPLGPEIDTRVALRSYGVLSDTLFRPDEHIGCEKYWSEDDQVWKVNKMEWFIREGETLLTKKTLRQDFLRLCSGGIDKMQNLFYSCTESPPPKVWDSSMEPLCAIQWTGDINIELLPTQTTPLGKVLRKVVYVIEMNYEDGWADFTIYSQGMRVGAHHVNVELR
;
A
#
# COMPACT_ATOMS: atom_id res chain seq x y z
N MET A 1 -5.75 18.32 14.75
CA MET A 1 -5.72 19.65 14.09
C MET A 1 -4.35 19.94 13.50
N ASP A 2 -3.28 19.60 14.21
CA ASP A 2 -1.87 19.82 13.81
C ASP A 2 -1.53 19.34 12.38
N ASN A 3 -2.05 18.19 11.97
CA ASN A 3 -1.89 17.68 10.60
C ASN A 3 -2.59 18.54 9.53
N ILE A 4 -3.70 19.19 9.86
CA ILE A 4 -4.42 20.10 8.96
C ILE A 4 -3.70 21.46 8.92
N GLU A 5 -3.33 21.99 10.09
CA GLU A 5 -2.58 23.26 10.20
C GLU A 5 -1.23 23.20 9.49
N SER A 6 -0.54 22.05 9.60
CA SER A 6 0.75 21.85 8.93
C SER A 6 0.63 21.74 7.41
N LYS A 7 -0.53 21.35 6.87
CA LYS A 7 -0.79 21.26 5.42
C LYS A 7 -1.34 22.54 4.82
N LEU A 8 -2.29 23.19 5.50
CA LEU A 8 -3.05 24.33 4.97
C LEU A 8 -2.58 25.68 5.51
N GLY A 9 -1.71 25.68 6.52
CA GLY A 9 -1.29 26.89 7.22
C GLY A 9 -2.25 27.24 8.36
N LYS A 10 -1.66 27.64 9.48
CA LYS A 10 -2.41 27.95 10.72
C LYS A 10 -3.43 29.07 10.54
N GLU A 11 -3.07 30.10 9.80
CA GLU A 11 -3.96 31.26 9.56
C GLU A 11 -5.19 30.88 8.73
N LEU A 12 -5.02 30.08 7.69
CA LEU A 12 -6.15 29.63 6.85
C LEU A 12 -7.10 28.74 7.66
N VAL A 13 -6.56 27.82 8.46
CA VAL A 13 -7.34 26.93 9.33
C VAL A 13 -8.12 27.73 10.37
N GLN A 14 -7.49 28.72 11.01
CA GLN A 14 -8.14 29.56 12.02
C GLN A 14 -9.27 30.43 11.45
N ASN A 15 -9.20 30.78 10.17
CA ASN A 15 -10.17 31.64 9.49
C ASN A 15 -11.21 30.85 8.67
N SER A 16 -11.22 29.52 8.72
CA SER A 16 -12.12 28.68 7.93
C SER A 16 -13.24 28.06 8.78
N GLU A 17 -14.49 28.22 8.37
CA GLU A 17 -15.60 27.46 8.94
C GLU A 17 -15.48 25.98 8.57
N PHE A 18 -15.71 25.11 9.55
CA PHE A 18 -15.60 23.66 9.35
C PHE A 18 -16.99 23.03 9.26
N GLN A 19 -17.15 22.22 8.22
CA GLN A 19 -18.18 21.20 8.14
C GLN A 19 -17.50 19.84 8.24
N VAL A 20 -17.81 19.11 9.29
CA VAL A 20 -17.24 17.78 9.54
C VAL A 20 -18.29 16.73 9.28
N VAL A 21 -17.96 15.78 8.41
CA VAL A 21 -18.80 14.63 8.11
C VAL A 21 -18.16 13.42 8.79
N VAL A 22 -18.89 12.77 9.70
CA VAL A 22 -18.43 11.58 10.40
C VAL A 22 -19.13 10.36 9.82
N THR A 23 -18.34 9.40 9.34
CA THR A 23 -18.86 8.13 8.82
C THR A 23 -19.10 7.15 9.98
N LEU A 24 -20.17 6.35 9.87
CA LEU A 24 -20.51 5.31 10.84
C LEU A 24 -20.85 3.99 10.10
N PRO A 25 -20.51 2.82 10.64
CA PRO A 25 -20.98 1.55 10.07
C PRO A 25 -22.50 1.53 10.00
N ALA A 26 -23.05 0.98 8.92
CA ALA A 26 -24.50 1.01 8.68
C ALA A 26 -25.26 0.18 9.71
N ILE A 27 -24.64 -0.89 10.22
CA ILE A 27 -25.23 -1.80 11.21
C ILE A 27 -25.28 -1.24 12.64
N TRP A 28 -24.73 -0.05 12.88
CA TRP A 28 -24.63 0.47 14.23
C TRP A 28 -26.00 0.89 14.79
N PRO A 29 -26.38 0.39 15.98
CA PRO A 29 -27.64 0.76 16.60
C PRO A 29 -27.63 2.23 17.04
N PRO A 30 -28.81 2.86 17.24
CA PRO A 30 -28.90 4.29 17.57
C PRO A 30 -28.06 4.74 18.77
N TYR A 31 -27.86 3.89 19.78
CA TYR A 31 -27.01 4.22 20.93
C TYR A 31 -25.53 4.37 20.55
N ALA A 32 -25.05 3.66 19.53
CA ALA A 32 -23.67 3.75 19.08
C ALA A 32 -23.40 5.08 18.36
N ARG A 33 -24.38 5.58 17.59
CA ARG A 33 -24.37 6.95 17.06
C ARG A 33 -24.32 7.98 18.19
N TYR A 34 -25.14 7.84 19.23
CA TYR A 34 -25.09 8.73 20.39
C TYR A 34 -23.71 8.73 21.06
N ARG A 35 -23.06 7.56 21.19
CA ARG A 35 -21.69 7.48 21.72
C ARG A 35 -20.68 8.18 20.81
N MET A 36 -20.82 8.09 19.49
CA MET A 36 -19.96 8.84 18.57
C MET A 36 -20.20 10.36 18.67
N GLU A 37 -21.43 10.81 18.86
CA GLU A 37 -21.72 12.22 19.14
C GLU A 37 -21.01 12.72 20.40
N GLN A 38 -21.00 11.92 21.47
CA GLN A 38 -20.22 12.23 22.68
C GLN A 38 -18.72 12.24 22.39
N ALA A 39 -18.20 11.30 21.59
CA ALA A 39 -16.78 11.27 21.21
C ALA A 39 -16.37 12.52 20.40
N VAL A 40 -17.22 12.96 19.47
CA VAL A 40 -17.03 14.21 18.72
C VAL A 40 -16.94 15.41 19.67
N GLU A 41 -17.79 15.47 20.69
CA GLU A 41 -17.77 16.55 21.68
C GLU A 41 -16.48 16.53 22.49
N VAL A 42 -16.13 15.38 23.06
CA VAL A 42 -14.92 15.20 23.89
C VAL A 42 -13.63 15.43 23.10
N SER A 43 -13.61 15.12 21.80
CA SER A 43 -12.45 15.33 20.94
C SER A 43 -12.12 16.80 20.65
N GLY A 44 -13.05 17.72 20.97
CA GLY A 44 -12.91 19.14 20.64
C GLY A 44 -13.18 19.49 19.18
N ILE A 45 -13.72 18.57 18.37
CA ILE A 45 -14.14 18.86 16.99
C ILE A 45 -15.13 20.02 16.95
N ARG A 46 -16.06 20.09 17.92
CA ARG A 46 -17.05 21.17 18.07
C ARG A 46 -16.58 22.33 18.95
N SER A 47 -15.33 22.34 19.41
CA SER A 47 -14.82 23.44 20.21
C SER A 47 -14.98 24.78 19.46
N PRO A 48 -15.37 25.85 20.15
CA PRO A 48 -15.56 27.16 19.54
C PRO A 48 -14.32 27.61 18.77
N ARG A 49 -14.52 28.15 17.57
CA ARG A 49 -13.45 28.72 16.75
C ARG A 49 -13.75 30.19 16.42
N PRO A 50 -12.72 31.04 16.24
CA PRO A 50 -12.91 32.45 15.90
C PRO A 50 -13.71 32.67 14.61
N CYS A 51 -13.59 31.74 13.66
CA CYS A 51 -14.22 31.78 12.35
C CYS A 51 -15.68 31.34 12.32
N GLY A 52 -16.24 30.81 13.41
CA GLY A 52 -17.62 30.31 13.45
C GLY A 52 -17.76 28.93 14.09
N ASN A 53 -19.01 28.50 14.23
CA ASN A 53 -19.32 27.19 14.80
C ASN A 53 -19.08 26.09 13.77
N THR A 54 -18.51 24.99 14.25
CA THR A 54 -18.33 23.80 13.40
C THR A 54 -19.59 22.98 13.36
N THR A 55 -20.04 22.69 12.15
CA THR A 55 -21.16 21.78 11.94
C THR A 55 -20.65 20.36 11.85
N VAL A 56 -21.40 19.42 12.43
CA VAL A 56 -21.08 17.99 12.35
C VAL A 56 -22.33 17.26 11.88
N CYS A 57 -22.20 16.49 10.81
CA CYS A 57 -23.23 15.55 10.37
C CYS A 57 -22.68 14.12 10.33
N PHE A 58 -23.60 13.16 10.38
CA PHE A 58 -23.27 11.74 10.30
C PHE A 58 -23.82 11.17 9.01
N ILE A 59 -23.04 10.31 8.38
CA ILE A 59 -23.40 9.55 7.19
C ILE A 59 -22.99 8.09 7.43
N SER A 60 -23.64 7.12 6.78
CA SER A 60 -23.12 5.76 6.84
C SER A 60 -21.84 5.61 6.02
N GLU A 61 -20.93 4.73 6.45
CA GLU A 61 -19.73 4.35 5.71
C GLU A 61 -20.03 3.93 4.27
N PRO A 62 -20.97 3.01 3.99
CA PRO A 62 -21.23 2.61 2.62
C PRO A 62 -21.86 3.74 1.77
N GLN A 63 -22.63 4.67 2.37
CA GLN A 63 -23.10 5.86 1.66
C GLN A 63 -21.97 6.84 1.34
N ALA A 64 -21.05 7.07 2.30
CA ALA A 64 -19.87 7.90 2.07
C ALA A 64 -18.94 7.28 1.02
N ALA A 65 -18.77 5.96 1.05
CA ALA A 65 -18.00 5.23 0.06
C ALA A 65 -18.66 5.29 -1.33
N ALA A 66 -19.99 5.24 -1.41
CA ALA A 66 -20.71 5.47 -2.66
C ALA A 66 -20.43 6.86 -3.22
N LEU A 67 -20.55 7.90 -2.38
CA LEU A 67 -20.25 9.30 -2.71
C LEU A 67 -18.83 9.51 -3.21
N ALA A 68 -17.85 8.95 -2.50
CA ALA A 68 -16.44 9.06 -2.88
C ALA A 68 -16.14 8.45 -4.27
N ASN A 69 -16.87 7.40 -4.64
CA ASN A 69 -16.64 6.67 -5.88
C ASN A 69 -17.55 7.07 -7.03
N MET A 70 -18.40 8.10 -6.86
CA MET A 70 -19.36 8.53 -7.88
C MET A 70 -18.69 8.90 -9.21
N HIS A 71 -17.49 9.49 -9.18
CA HIS A 71 -16.76 9.83 -10.41
C HIS A 71 -16.30 8.57 -11.18
N ASP A 72 -15.81 7.55 -10.49
CA ASP A 72 -15.43 6.27 -11.11
C ASP A 72 -16.64 5.61 -11.80
N PHE A 73 -17.84 5.76 -11.22
CA PHE A 73 -19.07 5.23 -11.81
C PHE A 73 -19.57 6.08 -13.00
N ARG A 74 -19.43 7.41 -12.95
CA ARG A 74 -19.77 8.30 -14.07
C ARG A 74 -18.93 7.99 -15.32
N ASP A 75 -17.62 7.78 -15.15
CA ASP A 75 -16.70 7.56 -16.26
C ASP A 75 -16.90 6.19 -16.95
N THR A 76 -17.53 5.22 -16.28
CA THR A 76 -17.83 3.93 -16.90
C THR A 76 -18.93 3.99 -17.97
N SER A 77 -19.65 5.12 -18.14
CA SER A 77 -20.74 5.34 -19.13
C SER A 77 -21.91 4.33 -19.10
N THR A 78 -21.90 3.40 -18.14
CA THR A 78 -22.86 2.29 -18.03
C THR A 78 -24.02 2.57 -17.08
N VAL A 79 -23.78 3.30 -15.99
CA VAL A 79 -24.79 3.57 -14.94
C VAL A 79 -25.74 4.68 -15.38
N LYS A 80 -27.06 4.45 -15.25
CA LYS A 80 -28.12 5.38 -15.63
C LYS A 80 -29.10 5.61 -14.49
N ALA A 81 -29.80 6.74 -14.54
CA ALA A 81 -30.97 6.95 -13.68
C ALA A 81 -31.99 5.81 -13.86
N GLY A 82 -32.48 5.29 -12.74
CA GLY A 82 -33.35 4.12 -12.65
C GLY A 82 -32.62 2.79 -12.47
N ASP A 83 -31.29 2.75 -12.56
CA ASP A 83 -30.52 1.56 -12.24
C ASP A 83 -30.43 1.35 -10.73
N THR A 84 -30.33 0.09 -10.32
CA THR A 84 -30.17 -0.31 -8.92
C THR A 84 -28.71 -0.64 -8.63
N MET A 85 -28.21 -0.19 -7.49
CA MET A 85 -26.90 -0.58 -6.97
C MET A 85 -26.97 -1.20 -5.59
N VAL A 86 -26.06 -2.12 -5.31
CA VAL A 86 -25.71 -2.62 -3.99
C VAL A 86 -24.24 -2.30 -3.78
N ILE A 87 -23.97 -1.37 -2.88
CA ILE A 87 -22.61 -0.99 -2.47
C ILE A 87 -22.20 -1.88 -1.32
N CYS A 88 -21.11 -2.60 -1.50
CA CYS A 88 -20.47 -3.50 -0.55
C CYS A 88 -19.17 -2.86 -0.07
N ASP A 89 -19.24 -2.23 1.09
CA ASP A 89 -18.06 -1.77 1.82
C ASP A 89 -17.43 -2.94 2.56
N ALA A 90 -16.47 -3.57 1.88
CA ALA A 90 -15.70 -4.66 2.45
C ALA A 90 -14.45 -4.07 3.12
N GLY A 91 -14.56 -3.80 4.42
CA GLY A 91 -13.51 -3.28 5.27
C GLY A 91 -12.63 -4.38 5.88
N GLY A 92 -11.81 -3.97 6.87
CA GLY A 92 -10.97 -4.89 7.64
C GLY A 92 -11.77 -5.70 8.66
N GLY A 93 -12.62 -5.06 9.46
CA GLY A 93 -13.42 -5.73 10.48
C GLY A 93 -14.85 -6.03 10.03
N THR A 94 -15.52 -5.07 9.41
CA THR A 94 -16.91 -5.22 8.99
C THR A 94 -17.02 -5.28 7.48
N VAL A 95 -18.10 -5.92 7.03
CA VAL A 95 -18.62 -5.74 5.69
C VAL A 95 -20.01 -5.14 5.83
N ASP A 96 -20.21 -3.96 5.26
CA ASP A 96 -21.45 -3.20 5.32
C ASP A 96 -22.02 -3.01 3.91
N LEU A 97 -23.33 -3.23 3.76
CA LEU A 97 -24.06 -3.10 2.53
C LEU A 97 -25.07 -1.98 2.62
N VAL A 98 -25.08 -1.12 1.60
CA VAL A 98 -26.22 -0.24 1.32
C VAL A 98 -26.69 -0.48 -0.11
N ASN A 99 -27.99 -0.37 -0.33
CA ASN A 99 -28.58 -0.43 -1.65
C ASN A 99 -29.19 0.92 -2.00
N GLY A 100 -29.37 1.16 -3.29
CA GLY A 100 -30.24 2.25 -3.70
C GLY A 100 -30.45 2.32 -5.20
N MET A 101 -31.44 3.12 -5.59
CA MET A 101 -31.71 3.44 -6.99
C MET A 101 -31.06 4.76 -7.34
N VAL A 102 -30.39 4.81 -8.48
CA VAL A 102 -29.87 6.06 -9.05
C VAL A 102 -31.05 6.93 -9.47
N GLU A 103 -31.29 8.05 -8.80
CA GLU A 103 -32.33 9.01 -9.22
C GLU A 103 -31.83 9.93 -10.32
N SER A 104 -30.59 10.40 -10.18
CA SER A 104 -29.90 11.22 -11.15
C SER A 104 -28.42 10.83 -11.17
N THR A 105 -27.80 10.93 -12.34
CA THR A 105 -26.35 10.79 -12.49
C THR A 105 -25.64 12.14 -12.40
N ASP A 106 -26.35 13.27 -12.55
CA ASP A 106 -25.81 14.63 -12.39
C ASP A 106 -26.84 15.63 -11.82
N PRO A 107 -26.69 16.09 -10.56
CA PRO A 107 -25.80 15.55 -9.53
C PRO A 107 -26.10 14.07 -9.27
N PHE A 108 -25.11 13.30 -8.82
CA PHE A 108 -25.33 11.86 -8.60
C PHE A 108 -26.10 11.66 -7.29
N VAL A 109 -27.30 11.12 -7.39
CA VAL A 109 -28.23 10.95 -6.27
C VAL A 109 -28.69 9.51 -6.25
N VAL A 110 -28.63 8.89 -5.07
CA VAL A 110 -29.06 7.51 -4.83
C VAL A 110 -30.07 7.51 -3.69
N GLU A 111 -31.25 6.95 -3.95
CA GLU A 111 -32.29 6.75 -2.95
C GLU A 111 -32.19 5.34 -2.38
N GLU A 112 -31.98 5.23 -1.06
CA GLU A 112 -31.95 3.95 -0.35
C GLU A 112 -33.38 3.36 -0.24
N TRP A 113 -33.53 2.08 -0.60
CA TRP A 113 -34.86 1.44 -0.67
C TRP A 113 -35.09 0.38 0.40
N VAL A 114 -34.04 -0.33 0.79
CA VAL A 114 -34.06 -1.34 1.85
C VAL A 114 -33.02 -0.97 2.87
N GLU A 115 -33.29 -1.24 4.14
CA GLU A 115 -32.29 -1.09 5.20
C GLU A 115 -31.04 -1.91 4.87
N GLY A 116 -29.87 -1.29 5.01
CA GLY A 116 -28.59 -1.95 4.82
C GLY A 116 -28.37 -3.15 5.74
N GLU A 117 -27.48 -4.05 5.32
CA GLU A 117 -27.07 -5.23 6.09
C GLU A 117 -25.57 -5.19 6.33
N GLY A 118 -25.08 -5.93 7.32
CA GLY A 118 -23.63 -6.08 7.50
C GLY A 118 -23.29 -7.14 8.54
N GLU A 119 -22.02 -7.54 8.52
CA GLU A 119 -21.50 -8.60 9.39
C GLU A 119 -20.01 -8.40 9.71
N LEU A 120 -19.55 -9.06 10.76
CA LEU A 120 -18.15 -9.21 11.12
C LEU A 120 -17.49 -10.28 10.24
N CYS A 121 -17.15 -9.90 9.00
CA CYS A 121 -16.52 -10.79 8.01
C CYS A 121 -15.56 -10.04 7.06
N GLY A 122 -14.86 -9.03 7.56
CA GLY A 122 -13.85 -8.30 6.79
C GLY A 122 -12.50 -9.03 6.65
N GLY A 123 -11.51 -8.34 6.07
CA GLY A 123 -10.18 -8.89 5.80
C GLY A 123 -9.42 -9.42 7.02
N VAL A 124 -9.62 -8.85 8.22
CA VAL A 124 -8.95 -9.31 9.46
C VAL A 124 -9.35 -10.75 9.80
N PHE A 125 -10.58 -11.16 9.48
CA PHE A 125 -11.01 -12.54 9.72
C PHE A 125 -10.31 -13.53 8.78
N LEU A 126 -9.92 -13.10 7.58
CA LEU A 126 -9.04 -13.92 6.73
C LEU A 126 -7.66 -14.05 7.33
N ASP A 127 -7.11 -12.96 7.87
CA ASP A 127 -5.80 -12.97 8.51
C ASP A 127 -5.81 -13.91 9.73
N GLU A 128 -6.87 -13.89 10.54
CA GLU A 128 -7.05 -14.79 11.69
C GLU A 128 -7.11 -16.26 11.26
N GLU A 129 -7.95 -16.60 10.29
CA GLU A 129 -8.05 -17.98 9.75
C GLU A 129 -6.73 -18.45 9.13
N PHE A 130 -6.01 -17.54 8.44
CA PHE A 130 -4.69 -17.83 7.89
C PHE A 130 -3.67 -18.07 9.00
N LEU A 131 -3.69 -17.27 10.07
CA LEU A 131 -2.80 -17.46 11.21
C LEU A 131 -3.07 -18.79 11.91
N GLU A 132 -4.33 -19.21 12.06
CA GLU A 132 -4.69 -20.52 12.61
C GLU A 132 -4.19 -21.67 11.71
N LEU A 133 -4.31 -21.54 10.39
CA LEU A 133 -3.73 -22.49 9.44
C LEU A 133 -2.20 -22.62 9.62
N ILE A 134 -1.49 -21.49 9.77
CA ILE A 134 -0.05 -21.48 9.99
C ILE A 134 0.30 -22.11 11.34
N LYS A 135 -0.41 -21.76 12.41
CA LYS A 135 -0.23 -22.37 13.74
C LYS A 135 -0.38 -23.89 13.70
N GLY A 136 -1.30 -24.41 12.90
CA GLY A 136 -1.45 -25.85 12.69
C GLY A 136 -0.27 -26.53 11.98
N LYS A 137 0.56 -25.76 11.27
CA LYS A 137 1.72 -26.26 10.51
C LYS A 137 3.06 -26.05 11.23
N VAL A 138 3.12 -25.13 12.20
CA VAL A 138 4.35 -24.84 12.94
C VAL A 138 4.33 -25.51 14.31
N THR A 139 5.49 -26.01 14.75
CA THR A 139 5.63 -26.51 16.12
C THR A 139 6.09 -25.37 17.01
N PRO A 140 5.43 -25.08 18.15
CA PRO A 140 5.87 -24.03 19.07
C PRO A 140 7.34 -24.23 19.47
N GLY A 141 8.16 -23.20 19.26
CA GLY A 141 9.60 -23.23 19.53
C GLY A 141 10.49 -23.80 18.42
N SER A 142 9.91 -24.25 17.29
CA SER A 142 10.66 -24.72 16.12
C SER A 142 10.03 -24.18 14.84
N TRP A 143 10.70 -23.20 14.22
CA TRP A 143 10.27 -22.58 12.97
C TRP A 143 10.93 -23.29 11.78
N PRO A 144 10.15 -23.85 10.85
CA PRO A 144 10.71 -24.43 9.64
C PRO A 144 11.25 -23.33 8.70
N SER A 145 12.23 -23.65 7.87
CA SER A 145 12.77 -22.72 6.86
C SER A 145 11.78 -22.41 5.73
N ALA A 146 10.75 -23.24 5.56
CA ALA A 146 9.66 -23.02 4.61
C ALA A 146 8.38 -23.72 5.10
N ILE A 147 7.22 -23.13 4.81
CA ILE A 147 5.90 -23.72 5.05
C ILE A 147 5.23 -23.95 3.71
N GLY A 148 4.97 -25.21 3.37
CA GLY A 148 4.21 -25.56 2.17
C GLY A 148 2.71 -25.36 2.42
N LEU A 149 2.04 -24.62 1.54
CA LEU A 149 0.60 -24.40 1.56
C LEU A 149 -0.01 -24.93 0.26
N SER A 150 -1.00 -25.80 0.37
CA SER A 150 -1.76 -26.26 -0.79
C SER A 150 -2.85 -25.25 -1.15
N SER A 151 -3.31 -25.28 -2.40
CA SER A 151 -4.44 -24.45 -2.82
C SER A 151 -5.68 -24.73 -1.97
N ASP A 152 -5.97 -25.99 -1.61
CA ASP A 152 -7.13 -26.37 -0.81
C ASP A 152 -7.09 -25.79 0.61
N GLU A 153 -5.89 -25.70 1.20
CA GLU A 153 -5.69 -25.07 2.50
C GLU A 153 -5.96 -23.56 2.43
N ILE A 154 -5.43 -22.88 1.40
CA ILE A 154 -5.74 -21.46 1.17
C ILE A 154 -7.24 -21.28 0.92
N TRP A 155 -7.88 -22.17 0.15
CA TRP A 155 -9.32 -22.10 -0.10
C TRP A 155 -10.13 -22.24 1.19
N SER A 156 -9.71 -23.10 2.11
CA SER A 156 -10.39 -23.30 3.40
C SER A 156 -10.39 -22.03 4.27
N VAL A 157 -9.36 -21.19 4.15
CA VAL A 157 -9.27 -19.89 4.83
C VAL A 157 -10.25 -18.88 4.22
N TYR A 158 -10.32 -18.82 2.89
CA TYR A 158 -11.13 -17.80 2.21
C TYR A 158 -12.63 -18.10 2.18
N ASN A 159 -13.00 -19.36 1.97
CA ASN A 159 -14.39 -19.74 1.70
C ASN A 159 -15.38 -19.32 2.79
N PRO A 160 -15.12 -19.48 4.10
CA PRO A 160 -16.07 -19.09 5.15
C PRO A 160 -16.40 -17.61 5.12
N ILE A 161 -15.39 -16.76 4.90
CA ILE A 161 -15.54 -15.30 4.91
C ILE A 161 -16.25 -14.83 3.64
N ILE A 162 -15.83 -15.34 2.48
CA ILE A 162 -16.43 -14.96 1.20
C ILE A 162 -17.88 -15.45 1.09
N SER A 163 -18.20 -16.64 1.62
CA SER A 163 -19.58 -17.16 1.62
C SER A 163 -20.53 -16.27 2.44
N LYS A 164 -20.05 -15.69 3.54
CA LYS A 164 -20.82 -14.70 4.32
C LYS A 164 -21.13 -13.45 3.51
N ILE A 165 -20.12 -12.91 2.80
CA ILE A 165 -20.30 -11.74 1.94
C ILE A 165 -21.26 -12.04 0.78
N GLU A 166 -21.14 -13.22 0.15
CA GLU A 166 -22.07 -13.68 -0.87
C GLU A 166 -23.50 -13.76 -0.32
N ALA A 167 -23.70 -14.31 0.88
CA ALA A 167 -25.02 -14.40 1.50
C ALA A 167 -25.63 -13.01 1.75
N LEU A 168 -24.85 -12.07 2.31
CA LEU A 168 -25.28 -10.70 2.55
C LEU A 168 -25.69 -9.98 1.25
N ILE A 169 -24.86 -10.06 0.20
CA ILE A 169 -25.16 -9.46 -1.10
C ILE A 169 -26.41 -10.10 -1.70
N GLY A 170 -26.53 -11.43 -1.62
CA GLY A 170 -27.70 -12.16 -2.10
C GLY A 170 -28.99 -11.74 -1.39
N HIS A 171 -28.96 -11.55 -0.07
CA HIS A 171 -30.10 -11.04 0.69
C HIS A 171 -30.51 -9.64 0.26
N GLN A 172 -29.55 -8.72 0.13
CA GLN A 172 -29.79 -7.35 -0.31
C GLN A 172 -30.36 -7.30 -1.73
N ILE A 173 -29.79 -8.04 -2.68
CA ILE A 173 -30.31 -8.16 -4.05
C ILE A 173 -31.76 -8.65 -4.04
N ASN A 174 -32.04 -9.72 -3.30
CA ASN A 174 -33.39 -10.29 -3.21
C ASN A 174 -34.39 -9.31 -2.57
N ALA A 175 -33.99 -8.59 -1.53
CA ALA A 175 -34.84 -7.62 -0.86
C ALA A 175 -35.18 -6.43 -1.78
N VAL A 176 -34.19 -5.94 -2.52
CA VAL A 176 -34.39 -4.85 -3.48
C VAL A 176 -35.24 -5.28 -4.66
N GLN A 177 -35.02 -6.47 -5.23
CA GLN A 177 -35.85 -7.01 -6.33
C GLN A 177 -37.31 -7.24 -5.92
N LYS A 178 -37.60 -7.53 -4.65
CA LYS A 178 -38.98 -7.62 -4.16
C LYS A 178 -39.68 -6.26 -4.16
N LYS A 179 -38.96 -5.17 -3.88
CA LYS A 179 -39.50 -3.80 -3.92
C LYS A 179 -39.51 -3.22 -5.33
N CYS A 180 -38.56 -3.60 -6.16
CA CYS A 180 -38.37 -3.04 -7.50
C CYS A 180 -38.49 -4.09 -8.60
N ARG A 181 -39.39 -3.83 -9.56
CA ARG A 181 -39.57 -4.68 -10.76
C ARG A 181 -38.48 -4.50 -11.81
N ARG A 182 -37.34 -3.88 -11.47
CA ARG A 182 -36.23 -3.63 -12.40
C ARG A 182 -35.15 -4.70 -12.29
N THR A 183 -34.44 -4.91 -13.38
CA THR A 183 -33.55 -6.07 -13.57
C THR A 183 -32.07 -5.75 -13.52
N THR A 184 -31.66 -4.50 -13.75
CA THR A 184 -30.24 -4.13 -13.78
C THR A 184 -29.75 -3.84 -12.37
N ILE A 185 -28.82 -4.66 -11.89
CA ILE A 185 -28.20 -4.52 -10.58
C ILE A 185 -26.69 -4.41 -10.76
N TYR A 186 -26.12 -3.36 -10.17
CA TYR A 186 -24.69 -3.19 -10.00
C TYR A 186 -24.28 -3.61 -8.60
N ILE A 187 -23.22 -4.41 -8.48
CA ILE A 187 -22.56 -4.66 -7.20
C ILE A 187 -21.31 -3.80 -7.18
N VAL A 188 -21.20 -2.91 -6.22
CA VAL A 188 -20.11 -1.93 -6.13
C VAL A 188 -19.23 -2.29 -4.94
N LEU A 189 -18.02 -2.77 -5.20
CA LEU A 189 -17.04 -3.06 -4.16
C LEU A 189 -16.23 -1.83 -3.78
N VAL A 190 -16.26 -1.51 -2.49
CA VAL A 190 -15.47 -0.45 -1.85
C VAL A 190 -14.80 -1.01 -0.58
N GLY A 191 -13.96 -0.21 0.07
CA GLY A 191 -13.21 -0.63 1.25
C GLY A 191 -11.91 -1.39 0.93
N GLY A 192 -11.06 -1.55 1.95
CA GLY A 192 -9.73 -2.13 1.79
C GLY A 192 -9.76 -3.58 1.32
N PHE A 193 -10.66 -4.39 1.87
CA PHE A 193 -10.86 -5.78 1.45
C PHE A 193 -11.64 -5.89 0.13
N GLY A 194 -12.46 -4.90 -0.21
CA GLY A 194 -13.12 -4.79 -1.53
C GLY A 194 -12.15 -4.72 -2.72
N ARG A 195 -10.86 -4.41 -2.47
CA ARG A 195 -9.80 -4.46 -3.48
C ARG A 195 -9.34 -5.87 -3.84
N SER A 196 -9.67 -6.89 -3.03
CA SER A 196 -9.31 -8.29 -3.25
C SER A 196 -9.70 -8.77 -4.67
N PRO A 197 -8.72 -9.14 -5.53
CA PRO A 197 -9.01 -9.68 -6.86
C PRO A 197 -9.84 -10.96 -6.79
N TYR A 198 -9.65 -11.74 -5.72
CA TYR A 198 -10.40 -12.97 -5.50
C TYR A 198 -11.87 -12.68 -5.19
N LEU A 199 -12.15 -11.76 -4.24
CA LEU A 199 -13.53 -11.38 -3.91
C LEU A 199 -14.24 -10.82 -5.15
N PHE A 200 -13.59 -9.93 -5.89
CA PHE A 200 -14.12 -9.39 -7.14
C PHE A 200 -14.47 -10.49 -8.16
N SER A 201 -13.53 -11.40 -8.43
CA SER A 201 -13.73 -12.48 -9.39
C SER A 201 -14.86 -13.41 -8.95
N ARG A 202 -14.92 -13.71 -7.65
CA ARG A 202 -15.93 -14.58 -7.07
C ARG A 202 -17.33 -13.98 -7.20
N LEU A 203 -17.53 -12.72 -6.81
CA LEU A 203 -18.84 -12.06 -6.94
C LEU A 203 -19.29 -11.98 -8.41
N LYS A 204 -18.36 -11.75 -9.34
CA LYS A 204 -18.64 -11.73 -10.78
C LYS A 204 -19.10 -13.09 -11.32
N THR A 205 -18.62 -14.19 -10.74
CA THR A 205 -19.07 -15.55 -11.09
C THR A 205 -20.36 -15.95 -10.39
N THR A 206 -20.58 -15.49 -9.15
CA THR A 206 -21.70 -15.90 -8.30
C THR A 206 -22.99 -15.18 -8.68
N PHE A 207 -22.91 -13.89 -9.02
CA PHE A 207 -24.08 -13.07 -9.33
C PHE A 207 -24.15 -12.73 -10.81
N ASN A 208 -25.35 -12.84 -11.39
CA ASN A 208 -25.65 -12.33 -12.73
C ASN A 208 -25.85 -10.80 -12.70
N ALA A 209 -24.84 -10.08 -12.22
CA ALA A 209 -24.84 -8.65 -11.99
C ALA A 209 -23.52 -8.03 -12.50
N THR A 210 -23.53 -6.75 -12.82
CA THR A 210 -22.29 -6.04 -13.17
C THR A 210 -21.55 -5.69 -11.88
N VAL A 211 -20.41 -6.33 -11.65
CA VAL A 211 -19.56 -6.02 -10.50
C VAL A 211 -18.59 -4.90 -10.87
N LEU A 212 -18.71 -3.78 -10.18
CA LEU A 212 -17.83 -2.64 -10.25
C LEU A 212 -16.93 -2.65 -9.01
N ARG A 213 -15.70 -2.19 -9.17
CA ARG A 213 -14.75 -2.03 -8.06
C ARG A 213 -14.23 -0.61 -8.12
N SER A 214 -14.30 0.09 -6.98
CA SER A 214 -13.61 1.36 -6.81
C SER A 214 -12.13 1.18 -7.17
N LYS A 215 -11.57 2.11 -7.95
CA LYS A 215 -10.12 2.09 -8.21
C LYS A 215 -9.32 2.49 -6.97
N GLY A 216 -9.98 3.00 -5.93
CA GLY A 216 -9.37 3.30 -4.63
C GLY A 216 -8.32 4.41 -4.66
N ASP A 217 -8.19 5.13 -5.78
CA ASP A 217 -7.12 6.12 -6.00
C ASP A 217 -7.57 7.56 -5.78
N LYS A 218 -8.82 7.81 -5.33
CA LYS A 218 -9.31 9.18 -5.11
C LYS A 218 -9.91 9.38 -3.71
N PRO A 219 -9.13 9.81 -2.71
CA PRO A 219 -9.70 10.32 -1.47
C PRO A 219 -10.50 11.62 -1.70
N LEU A 220 -11.49 11.88 -0.84
CA LEU A 220 -12.31 13.12 -0.80
C LEU A 220 -11.51 14.36 -0.31
N GLY A 221 -10.27 14.54 -0.77
CA GLY A 221 -9.42 15.68 -0.40
C GLY A 221 -8.41 15.99 -1.51
N PRO A 222 -7.66 17.10 -1.39
CA PRO A 222 -6.59 17.40 -2.35
C PRO A 222 -5.62 16.22 -2.39
N GLU A 223 -5.46 15.66 -3.59
CA GLU A 223 -4.51 14.61 -3.90
C GLU A 223 -3.11 15.18 -3.63
N ILE A 224 -2.46 14.66 -2.60
CA ILE A 224 -1.02 14.89 -2.46
C ILE A 224 -0.39 13.86 -3.40
N ASP A 225 -0.28 14.23 -4.67
CA ASP A 225 0.41 13.46 -5.71
C ASP A 225 1.91 13.34 -5.37
N THR A 226 2.43 14.31 -4.62
CA THR A 226 3.85 14.45 -4.30
C THR A 226 4.16 14.47 -2.81
N ARG A 227 5.08 13.62 -2.33
CA ARG A 227 5.63 13.65 -0.95
C ARG A 227 7.01 14.28 -0.92
N VAL A 228 7.44 14.78 0.23
CA VAL A 228 8.82 15.22 0.45
C VAL A 228 9.54 14.19 1.31
N ALA A 229 10.69 13.71 0.85
CA ALA A 229 11.51 12.80 1.63
C ALA A 229 12.15 13.52 2.84
N LEU A 230 11.98 12.97 4.04
CA LEU A 230 12.59 13.53 5.26
C LEU A 230 14.01 13.02 5.49
N ARG A 231 14.41 11.97 4.79
CA ARG A 231 15.75 11.38 4.83
C ARG A 231 16.17 10.99 3.42
N SER A 232 17.48 10.89 3.22
CA SER A 232 18.06 10.27 2.02
C SER A 232 18.11 8.76 2.21
N TYR A 233 17.78 7.99 1.17
CA TYR A 233 17.79 6.52 1.18
C TYR A 233 18.64 5.99 0.03
N GLY A 234 19.60 5.13 0.34
CA GLY A 234 20.63 4.72 -0.61
C GLY A 234 21.25 3.38 -0.32
N VAL A 235 22.03 2.90 -1.29
CA VAL A 235 22.78 1.64 -1.20
C VAL A 235 24.28 1.89 -1.28
N LEU A 236 25.03 1.10 -0.53
CA LEU A 236 26.49 1.12 -0.55
C LEU A 236 27.00 0.43 -1.83
N SER A 237 27.87 1.13 -2.56
CA SER A 237 28.53 0.63 -3.76
C SER A 237 30.02 0.93 -3.72
N ASP A 238 30.82 0.06 -4.34
CA ASP A 238 32.26 0.21 -4.42
C ASP A 238 32.67 1.01 -5.66
N THR A 239 33.56 1.99 -5.49
CA THR A 239 34.10 2.76 -6.62
C THR A 239 35.60 3.01 -6.49
N LEU A 240 36.26 3.30 -7.61
CA LEU A 240 37.70 3.57 -7.65
C LEU A 240 38.06 4.78 -6.77
N PHE A 241 39.07 4.64 -5.92
CA PHE A 241 39.61 5.76 -5.15
C PHE A 241 40.31 6.75 -6.07
N ARG A 242 39.85 8.00 -6.05
CA ARG A 242 40.48 9.13 -6.75
C ARG A 242 41.02 10.12 -5.72
N PRO A 243 42.35 10.37 -5.68
CA PRO A 243 42.94 11.27 -4.69
C PRO A 243 42.33 12.67 -4.68
N ASP A 244 41.93 13.19 -5.84
CA ASP A 244 41.39 14.53 -5.99
C ASP A 244 39.93 14.66 -5.53
N GLU A 245 39.18 13.55 -5.50
CA GLU A 245 37.74 13.53 -5.18
C GLU A 245 37.46 12.97 -3.76
N HIS A 246 38.31 12.08 -3.25
CA HIS A 246 38.09 11.32 -2.01
C HIS A 246 39.08 11.70 -0.90
N ILE A 247 39.35 13.01 -0.76
CA ILE A 247 40.26 13.54 0.24
C ILE A 247 39.70 13.24 1.64
N GLY A 248 40.49 12.55 2.48
CA GLY A 248 40.09 12.23 3.86
C GLY A 248 39.14 11.04 4.01
N CYS A 249 38.68 10.44 2.91
CA CYS A 249 37.85 9.24 2.95
C CYS A 249 38.66 7.99 3.30
N GLU A 250 38.04 7.06 4.02
CA GLU A 250 38.60 5.74 4.23
C GLU A 250 38.59 4.95 2.90
N LYS A 251 39.78 4.50 2.48
CA LYS A 251 39.96 3.67 1.29
C LYS A 251 40.39 2.27 1.68
N TYR A 252 40.02 1.29 0.87
CA TYR A 252 40.41 -0.10 1.05
C TYR A 252 40.98 -0.66 -0.25
N TRP A 253 41.83 -1.68 -0.14
CA TRP A 253 42.38 -2.38 -1.29
C TRP A 253 41.40 -3.47 -1.74
N SER A 254 40.96 -3.42 -3.00
CA SER A 254 40.19 -4.52 -3.60
C SER A 254 41.14 -5.55 -4.21
N GLU A 255 41.17 -6.76 -3.64
CA GLU A 255 41.95 -7.88 -4.19
C GLU A 255 41.38 -8.42 -5.52
N ASP A 256 40.12 -8.13 -5.81
CA ASP A 256 39.48 -8.57 -7.06
C ASP A 256 39.83 -7.63 -8.19
N ASP A 257 39.77 -6.33 -7.93
CA ASP A 257 40.04 -5.30 -8.93
C ASP A 257 41.50 -4.84 -8.97
N GLN A 258 42.30 -5.22 -7.96
CA GLN A 258 43.70 -4.80 -7.77
C GLN A 258 43.86 -3.27 -7.79
N VAL A 259 42.90 -2.58 -7.17
CA VAL A 259 42.88 -1.12 -7.05
C VAL A 259 42.37 -0.69 -5.68
N TRP A 260 42.77 0.51 -5.26
CA TRP A 260 42.16 1.17 -4.10
C TRP A 260 40.74 1.61 -4.44
N LYS A 261 39.79 1.30 -3.55
CA LYS A 261 38.38 1.65 -3.66
C LYS A 261 37.88 2.40 -2.43
N VAL A 262 36.72 3.04 -2.57
CA VAL A 262 35.95 3.65 -1.47
C VAL A 262 34.51 3.18 -1.53
N ASN A 263 33.84 3.21 -0.39
CA ASN A 263 32.43 2.92 -0.25
C ASN A 263 31.61 4.16 -0.61
N LYS A 264 31.17 4.23 -1.86
CA LYS A 264 30.30 5.30 -2.37
C LYS A 264 28.85 5.01 -2.00
N MET A 265 28.09 6.05 -1.70
CA MET A 265 26.64 5.97 -1.58
C MET A 265 25.97 6.27 -2.91
N GLU A 266 25.13 5.35 -3.36
CA GLU A 266 24.20 5.57 -4.48
C GLU A 266 22.80 5.81 -3.90
N TRP A 267 22.40 7.08 -3.88
CA TRP A 267 21.14 7.54 -3.31
C TRP A 267 20.00 7.34 -4.31
N PHE A 268 18.92 6.65 -3.91
CA PHE A 268 17.67 6.56 -4.67
C PHE A 268 16.81 7.80 -4.45
N ILE A 269 16.73 8.23 -3.20
CA ILE A 269 15.95 9.37 -2.74
C ILE A 269 16.88 10.28 -1.93
N ARG A 270 16.78 11.60 -2.13
CA ARG A 270 17.48 12.60 -1.33
C ARG A 270 16.52 13.32 -0.39
N GLU A 271 17.00 13.71 0.79
CA GLU A 271 16.25 14.59 1.70
C GLU A 271 15.80 15.86 0.98
N GLY A 272 14.53 16.24 1.17
CA GLY A 272 13.91 17.40 0.53
C GLY A 272 13.43 17.15 -0.91
N GLU A 273 13.70 15.97 -1.48
CA GLU A 273 13.23 15.60 -2.81
C GLU A 273 11.72 15.40 -2.81
N THR A 274 11.07 15.97 -3.82
CA THR A 274 9.63 15.82 -4.06
C THR A 274 9.38 14.59 -4.93
N LEU A 275 8.65 13.61 -4.39
CA LEU A 275 8.48 12.26 -4.90
C LEU A 275 7.02 12.00 -5.28
N LEU A 276 6.77 11.43 -6.45
CA LEU A 276 5.43 10.99 -6.84
C LEU A 276 5.02 9.73 -6.06
N THR A 277 3.79 9.70 -5.60
CA THR A 277 3.25 8.57 -4.83
C THR A 277 3.18 7.32 -5.73
N LYS A 278 3.65 6.15 -5.25
CA LYS A 278 3.69 4.85 -5.96
C LYS A 278 4.64 4.75 -7.16
N LYS A 279 5.77 5.47 -7.17
CA LYS A 279 6.80 5.35 -8.23
C LYS A 279 7.85 4.29 -7.89
N THR A 280 8.27 3.51 -8.88
CA THR A 280 9.45 2.63 -8.80
C THR A 280 10.71 3.41 -9.20
N LEU A 281 11.72 3.41 -8.35
CA LEU A 281 13.06 3.91 -8.67
C LEU A 281 13.97 2.73 -8.99
N ARG A 282 14.84 2.89 -9.98
CA ARG A 282 15.67 1.81 -10.50
C ARG A 282 17.08 2.30 -10.76
N GLN A 283 18.07 1.53 -10.30
CA GLN A 283 19.49 1.79 -10.56
C GLN A 283 20.20 0.49 -10.94
N ASP A 284 21.12 0.61 -11.91
CA ASP A 284 21.91 -0.50 -12.42
C ASP A 284 23.30 -0.53 -11.77
N PHE A 285 23.76 -1.73 -11.42
CA PHE A 285 25.01 -1.95 -10.72
C PHE A 285 25.84 -3.04 -11.41
N LEU A 286 27.16 -2.93 -11.25
CA LEU A 286 28.13 -3.91 -11.73
C LEU A 286 29.08 -4.26 -10.58
N ARG A 287 29.29 -5.56 -10.34
CA ARG A 287 30.33 -6.06 -9.45
C ARG A 287 31.24 -7.05 -10.18
N LEU A 288 32.53 -6.95 -9.91
CA LEU A 288 33.54 -7.92 -10.35
C LEU A 288 33.85 -8.88 -9.20
N CYS A 289 33.74 -10.18 -9.45
CA CYS A 289 33.95 -11.20 -8.44
C CYS A 289 35.01 -12.20 -8.90
N SER A 290 36.02 -12.47 -8.08
CA SER A 290 37.07 -13.45 -8.41
C SER A 290 36.83 -14.88 -7.91
N GLY A 291 35.91 -15.06 -6.96
CA GLY A 291 35.59 -16.33 -6.30
C GLY A 291 34.21 -16.90 -6.64
N GLY A 292 33.73 -17.85 -5.83
CA GLY A 292 32.34 -18.32 -5.86
C GLY A 292 31.40 -17.16 -5.52
N ILE A 293 30.30 -17.02 -6.26
CA ILE A 293 29.29 -15.95 -6.11
C ILE A 293 28.38 -16.26 -4.90
N ASP A 294 28.90 -17.02 -3.95
CA ASP A 294 28.12 -17.83 -3.01
C ASP A 294 27.63 -17.02 -1.81
N LYS A 295 27.97 -15.73 -1.72
CA LYS A 295 27.50 -14.73 -0.73
C LYS A 295 27.60 -13.29 -1.26
N MET A 296 26.70 -12.86 -2.16
CA MET A 296 26.58 -11.42 -2.47
C MET A 296 25.73 -10.73 -1.41
N GLN A 297 26.09 -9.49 -1.11
CA GLN A 297 25.35 -8.64 -0.20
C GLN A 297 25.31 -7.20 -0.71
N ASN A 298 24.18 -6.54 -0.46
CA ASN A 298 24.00 -5.09 -0.60
C ASN A 298 23.53 -4.53 0.74
N LEU A 299 24.17 -3.43 1.17
CA LEU A 299 23.87 -2.73 2.42
C LEU A 299 23.17 -1.43 2.10
N PHE A 300 22.04 -1.19 2.75
CA PHE A 300 21.20 -0.01 2.56
C PHE A 300 21.31 0.88 3.79
N TYR A 301 21.33 2.19 3.57
CA TYR A 301 21.50 3.19 4.61
C TYR A 301 20.49 4.32 4.43
N SER A 302 20.24 5.01 5.54
CA SER A 302 19.52 6.28 5.56
C SER A 302 20.36 7.39 6.20
N CYS A 303 20.08 8.64 5.83
CA CYS A 303 20.83 9.81 6.32
C CYS A 303 19.93 11.04 6.40
N THR A 304 20.10 11.87 7.43
CA THR A 304 19.39 13.16 7.64
C THR A 304 20.27 14.37 7.31
N GLU A 305 21.43 14.17 6.71
CA GLU A 305 22.30 15.27 6.30
C GLU A 305 21.92 15.74 4.90
N SER A 306 21.88 17.07 4.72
CA SER A 306 21.56 17.72 3.45
C SER A 306 22.68 18.69 3.05
N PRO A 307 23.39 18.46 1.92
CA PRO A 307 23.26 17.31 1.01
C PRO A 307 23.83 16.02 1.64
N PRO A 308 23.28 14.84 1.29
CA PRO A 308 23.77 13.60 1.85
C PRO A 308 25.21 13.30 1.37
N PRO A 309 26.08 12.72 2.24
CA PRO A 309 27.46 12.43 1.87
C PRO A 309 27.54 11.49 0.67
N LYS A 310 28.56 11.70 -0.18
CA LYS A 310 28.80 10.87 -1.38
C LYS A 310 29.53 9.57 -1.08
N VAL A 311 30.31 9.56 0.01
CA VAL A 311 31.08 8.42 0.49
C VAL A 311 30.54 8.10 1.88
N TRP A 312 30.49 6.82 2.21
CA TRP A 312 30.04 6.36 3.51
C TRP A 312 30.91 6.92 4.64
N ASP A 313 30.24 7.32 5.72
CA ASP A 313 30.83 7.72 6.99
C ASP A 313 29.92 7.31 8.17
N SER A 314 30.34 7.64 9.39
CA SER A 314 29.64 7.26 10.61
C SER A 314 28.33 8.01 10.87
N SER A 315 27.97 9.01 10.06
CA SER A 315 26.69 9.73 10.21
C SER A 315 25.50 8.94 9.68
N MET A 316 25.75 7.90 8.86
CA MET A 316 24.70 7.13 8.19
C MET A 316 24.14 6.03 9.08
N GLU A 317 22.82 5.88 9.06
CA GLU A 317 22.13 4.85 9.82
C GLU A 317 21.87 3.61 8.95
N PRO A 318 22.26 2.40 9.38
CA PRO A 318 22.00 1.18 8.64
C PRO A 318 20.49 0.91 8.58
N LEU A 319 19.99 0.65 7.37
CA LEU A 319 18.57 0.41 7.11
C LEU A 319 18.26 -1.09 7.00
N CYS A 320 18.93 -1.78 6.08
CA CYS A 320 18.84 -3.23 5.94
C CYS A 320 20.02 -3.81 5.14
N ALA A 321 20.10 -5.14 5.09
CA ALA A 321 21.07 -5.85 4.27
C ALA A 321 20.38 -6.97 3.49
N ILE A 322 20.61 -7.03 2.18
CA ILE A 322 20.05 -8.07 1.31
C ILE A 322 21.18 -8.98 0.86
N GLN A 323 21.12 -10.25 1.29
CA GLN A 323 22.00 -11.31 0.81
C GLN A 323 21.33 -12.08 -0.32
N TRP A 324 22.05 -12.38 -1.40
CA TRP A 324 21.48 -13.02 -2.60
C TRP A 324 22.53 -13.79 -3.39
N THR A 325 22.23 -15.02 -3.79
CA THR A 325 23.20 -15.91 -4.46
C THR A 325 22.55 -17.00 -5.31
N GLY A 326 21.32 -17.41 -4.97
CA GLY A 326 20.77 -18.71 -5.34
C GLY A 326 20.34 -18.91 -6.78
N ASP A 327 20.04 -17.85 -7.53
CA ASP A 327 19.34 -17.98 -8.83
C ASP A 327 20.14 -17.43 -10.03
N ILE A 328 21.42 -17.10 -9.84
CA ILE A 328 22.26 -16.58 -10.93
C ILE A 328 22.92 -17.75 -11.66
N ASN A 329 22.74 -17.82 -12.98
CA ASN A 329 23.52 -18.74 -13.79
C ASN A 329 24.94 -18.21 -13.97
N ILE A 330 25.86 -18.74 -13.17
CA ILE A 330 27.28 -18.33 -13.11
C ILE A 330 28.01 -18.55 -14.45
N GLU A 331 27.60 -19.56 -15.22
CA GLU A 331 28.25 -19.91 -16.50
C GLU A 331 27.96 -18.88 -17.61
N LEU A 332 26.82 -18.19 -17.51
CA LEU A 332 26.41 -17.16 -18.47
C LEU A 332 27.04 -15.79 -18.18
N LEU A 333 27.76 -15.64 -17.07
CA LEU A 333 28.36 -14.37 -16.70
C LEU A 333 29.61 -14.07 -17.55
N PRO A 334 29.73 -12.86 -18.11
CA PRO A 334 30.95 -12.46 -18.80
C PRO A 334 32.15 -12.55 -17.88
N THR A 335 33.28 -13.05 -18.40
CA THR A 335 34.54 -13.13 -17.67
C THR A 335 35.55 -12.10 -18.18
N GLN A 336 36.44 -11.67 -17.30
CA GLN A 336 37.58 -10.84 -17.62
C GLN A 336 38.79 -11.34 -16.86
N THR A 337 39.92 -11.48 -17.56
CA THR A 337 41.19 -11.87 -16.93
C THR A 337 41.98 -10.62 -16.56
N THR A 338 42.38 -10.52 -15.30
CA THR A 338 43.27 -9.46 -14.82
C THR A 338 44.69 -9.62 -15.38
N PRO A 339 45.55 -8.57 -15.35
CA PRO A 339 46.95 -8.69 -15.72
C PRO A 339 47.74 -9.76 -14.94
N LEU A 340 47.25 -10.15 -13.76
CA LEU A 340 47.83 -11.19 -12.91
C LEU A 340 47.29 -12.61 -13.22
N GLY A 341 46.48 -12.78 -14.27
CA GLY A 341 45.91 -14.07 -14.66
C GLY A 341 44.67 -14.51 -13.88
N LYS A 342 44.17 -13.70 -12.94
CA LYS A 342 42.93 -13.98 -12.17
C LYS A 342 41.71 -13.77 -13.07
N VAL A 343 40.82 -14.75 -13.15
CA VAL A 343 39.54 -14.64 -13.89
C VAL A 343 38.48 -14.04 -12.97
N LEU A 344 37.91 -12.91 -13.38
CA LEU A 344 36.81 -12.21 -12.72
C LEU A 344 35.51 -12.43 -13.50
N ARG A 345 34.41 -12.64 -12.79
CA ARG A 345 33.05 -12.66 -13.37
C ARG A 345 32.38 -11.30 -13.19
N LYS A 346 31.72 -10.84 -14.24
CA LYS A 346 30.94 -9.59 -14.26
C LYS A 346 29.49 -9.89 -13.87
N VAL A 347 29.09 -9.46 -12.68
CA VAL A 347 27.71 -9.56 -12.22
C VAL A 347 27.03 -8.22 -12.41
N VAL A 348 26.12 -8.16 -13.38
CA VAL A 348 25.22 -7.01 -13.59
C VAL A 348 23.92 -7.29 -12.87
N TYR A 349 23.50 -6.36 -12.02
CA TYR A 349 22.27 -6.47 -11.27
C TYR A 349 21.60 -5.11 -11.16
N VAL A 350 20.31 -5.12 -10.89
CA VAL A 350 19.46 -3.96 -10.78
C VAL A 350 18.89 -3.95 -9.39
N ILE A 351 18.87 -2.79 -8.76
CA ILE A 351 18.13 -2.58 -7.52
C ILE A 351 16.95 -1.66 -7.84
N GLU A 352 15.76 -2.15 -7.53
CA GLU A 352 14.52 -1.40 -7.58
C GLU A 352 14.08 -1.03 -6.16
N MET A 353 13.71 0.22 -5.96
CA MET A 353 13.08 0.73 -4.75
C MET A 353 11.64 1.10 -5.09
N ASN A 354 10.70 0.31 -4.57
CA ASN A 354 9.28 0.67 -4.54
C ASN A 354 8.98 1.30 -3.19
N TYR A 355 8.23 2.39 -3.15
CA TYR A 355 7.86 3.02 -1.89
C TYR A 355 6.40 3.48 -1.90
N GLU A 356 5.77 3.38 -0.75
CA GLU A 356 4.41 3.83 -0.50
C GLU A 356 4.27 4.17 0.98
N ASP A 357 3.48 5.20 1.28
CA ASP A 357 3.12 5.74 2.60
C ASP A 357 3.81 5.06 3.82
N GLY A 358 5.05 5.47 4.11
CA GLY A 358 5.80 5.08 5.32
C GLY A 358 6.69 3.84 5.19
N TRP A 359 6.75 3.20 4.02
CA TRP A 359 7.60 2.02 3.78
C TRP A 359 8.22 2.00 2.37
N ALA A 360 9.26 1.18 2.22
CA ALA A 360 9.91 0.89 0.95
C ALA A 360 10.31 -0.59 0.84
N ASP A 361 10.15 -1.14 -0.35
CA ASP A 361 10.66 -2.44 -0.75
C ASP A 361 11.86 -2.28 -1.67
N PHE A 362 13.01 -2.79 -1.24
CA PHE A 362 14.17 -2.95 -2.10
C PHE A 362 14.15 -4.34 -2.73
N THR A 363 14.20 -4.42 -4.05
CA THR A 363 14.25 -5.69 -4.79
C THR A 363 15.46 -5.70 -5.71
N ILE A 364 16.21 -6.80 -5.68
CA ILE A 364 17.40 -7.02 -6.48
C ILE A 364 17.06 -8.00 -7.61
N TYR A 365 17.40 -7.60 -8.84
CA TYR A 365 17.27 -8.42 -10.04
C TYR A 365 18.62 -8.68 -10.67
N SER A 366 18.85 -9.91 -11.13
CA SER A 366 20.03 -10.29 -11.93
C SER A 366 19.58 -11.26 -13.02
N GLN A 367 20.11 -11.11 -14.24
CA GLN A 367 19.69 -11.91 -15.41
C GLN A 367 18.16 -11.91 -15.65
N GLY A 368 17.48 -10.82 -15.26
CA GLY A 368 16.01 -10.69 -15.36
C GLY A 368 15.22 -11.41 -14.26
N MET A 369 15.88 -12.10 -13.34
CA MET A 369 15.29 -12.84 -12.23
C MET A 369 15.39 -12.05 -10.93
N ARG A 370 14.36 -12.12 -10.08
CA ARG A 370 14.42 -11.57 -8.73
C ARG A 370 15.29 -12.48 -7.86
N VAL A 371 16.37 -11.94 -7.31
CA VAL A 371 17.39 -12.69 -6.56
C VAL A 371 17.44 -12.33 -5.08
N GLY A 372 16.82 -11.21 -4.69
CA GLY A 372 16.70 -10.81 -3.29
C GLY A 372 15.69 -9.67 -3.11
N ALA A 373 15.12 -9.54 -1.91
CA ALA A 373 14.28 -8.40 -1.58
C ALA A 373 14.20 -8.18 -0.06
N HIS A 374 13.85 -6.96 0.35
CA HIS A 374 13.60 -6.63 1.74
C HIS A 374 12.67 -5.43 1.90
N HIS A 375 11.78 -5.53 2.88
CA HIS A 375 10.82 -4.48 3.25
C HIS A 375 11.36 -3.67 4.42
N VAL A 376 11.27 -2.34 4.36
CA VAL A 376 11.73 -1.43 5.41
C VAL A 376 10.79 -0.24 5.60
N ASN A 377 10.79 0.35 6.79
CA ASN A 377 10.06 1.60 7.04
C ASN A 377 10.88 2.80 6.56
N VAL A 378 10.21 3.82 6.02
CA VAL A 378 10.82 5.07 5.55
C VAL A 378 9.99 6.29 5.97
N GLU A 379 10.61 7.45 6.03
CA GLU A 379 10.04 8.71 6.50
C GLU A 379 9.80 9.66 5.31
N LEU A 380 8.53 9.72 4.88
CA LEU A 380 8.05 10.57 3.79
C LEU A 380 6.91 11.45 4.32
N ARG A 381 6.88 12.74 3.93
CA ARG A 381 5.91 13.73 4.42
C ARG A 381 5.02 14.30 3.32
#